data_AF-M6GAL6-F1
#
_entry.id   AF-M6GAL6-F1
#
_cell.length_a   1.000
_cell.length_b   1.000
_cell.length_c   1.000
_cell.angle_alpha   90.00
_cell.angle_beta   90.00
_cell.angle_gamma   90.00
#
_symmetry.space_group_name_H-M   'P 1'
#
loop_
_entity.id
_entity.type
_entity.pdbx_description
1 polymer ?
#
loop_
_entity_poly.entity_id
_entity_poly.type
_entity_poly.pdbx_seq_one_letter_code
_entity_poly.pdbx_strand_id
1 'polypeptide(L)'
;MSQALLGVSKQEFKTLCVPFGFSYLSLKEEIKHNFTKGRKSILQDIEKNLFFILFYLKTYPTYDVLEAVFKMDRTTACKLVKLWWRLCFFHLVP
;
A
#
# COMPACT_ATOMS: atom_id res chain seq x y z
N MET A 1 -5.07 3.77 14.65
CA MET A 1 -3.83 3.09 14.21
C MET A 1 -2.90 4.03 13.46
N SER A 2 -3.40 4.83 12.51
CA SER A 2 -2.60 5.82 11.74
C SER A 2 -1.73 6.74 12.61
N GLN A 3 -2.29 7.30 13.68
CA GLN A 3 -1.57 8.28 14.51
C GLN A 3 -0.41 7.67 15.33
N ALA A 4 -0.54 6.41 15.74
CA ALA A 4 0.50 5.73 16.52
C ALA A 4 1.63 5.16 15.64
N LEU A 5 1.29 4.67 14.44
CA LEU A 5 2.25 3.97 13.58
C LEU A 5 2.87 4.86 12.49
N LEU A 6 2.13 5.85 12.01
CA LEU A 6 2.57 6.76 10.95
C LEU A 6 2.84 8.18 11.45
N GLY A 7 2.34 8.54 12.63
CA GLY A 7 2.44 9.89 13.18
C GLY A 7 1.50 10.90 12.50
N VAL A 8 0.53 10.45 11.70
CA VAL A 8 -0.47 11.31 11.04
C VAL A 8 -1.82 11.22 11.71
N SER A 9 -2.50 12.36 11.83
CA SER A 9 -3.87 12.41 12.34
C SER A 9 -4.82 11.64 11.40
N LYS A 10 -5.97 11.21 11.95
CA LYS A 10 -7.00 10.54 11.15
C LYS A 10 -7.52 11.44 10.00
N GLN A 11 -7.53 12.75 10.19
CA GLN A 11 -7.99 13.70 9.18
C GLN A 11 -6.97 13.85 8.06
N GLU A 12 -5.69 14.05 8.37
CA GLU A 12 -4.62 14.11 7.37
C GLU A 12 -4.54 12.82 6.54
N PHE A 13 -4.68 11.67 7.19
CA PHE A 13 -4.72 10.39 6.49
C PHE A 13 -5.89 10.30 5.50
N LYS A 14 -7.08 10.76 5.89
CA LYS A 14 -8.24 10.82 5.00
C LYS A 14 -8.05 11.80 3.85
N THR A 15 -7.45 12.96 4.10
CA THR A 15 -7.11 13.93 3.06
C THR A 15 -6.17 13.30 2.04
N LEU A 16 -5.19 12.50 2.47
CA LEU A 16 -4.24 11.83 1.60
C LEU A 16 -4.86 10.63 0.84
N CYS A 17 -5.92 10.01 1.37
CA CYS A 17 -6.68 8.96 0.68
C CYS A 17 -7.31 9.46 -0.62
N VAL A 18 -7.70 10.73 -0.69
CA VAL A 18 -8.36 11.31 -1.88
C VAL A 18 -7.43 11.29 -3.11
N PRO A 19 -6.26 11.96 -3.12
CA PRO A 19 -5.36 11.92 -4.28
C PRO A 19 -4.82 10.51 -4.54
N PHE A 20 -4.56 9.74 -3.48
CA PHE A 20 -4.10 8.35 -3.61
C PHE A 20 -5.15 7.47 -4.29
N GLY A 21 -6.44 7.66 -3.98
CA GLY A 21 -7.55 6.94 -4.61
C GLY A 21 -7.64 7.21 -6.12
N PHE A 22 -7.40 8.44 -6.55
CA PHE A 22 -7.34 8.79 -7.97
C PHE A 22 -6.15 8.09 -8.67
N SER A 23 -4.95 8.15 -8.11
CA SER A 23 -3.79 7.43 -8.66
C SER A 23 -4.01 5.91 -8.67
N TYR A 24 -4.64 5.37 -7.62
CA TYR A 24 -4.96 3.95 -7.52
C TYR A 24 -5.93 3.50 -8.61
N LEU A 25 -6.93 4.31 -8.94
CA LEU A 25 -7.88 4.01 -10.03
C LEU A 25 -7.18 3.90 -11.38
N SER A 26 -6.25 4.81 -11.68
CA SER A 26 -5.44 4.78 -12.91
C SER A 26 -4.55 3.55 -13.01
N LEU A 27 -4.14 2.98 -11.87
CA LEU A 27 -3.22 1.85 -11.77
C LEU A 27 -3.94 0.52 -11.49
N LYS A 28 -5.27 0.56 -11.36
CA LYS A 28 -6.10 -0.58 -10.95
C LYS A 28 -5.95 -1.77 -11.88
N GLU A 29 -5.80 -1.54 -13.18
CA GLU A 29 -5.63 -2.61 -14.17
C GLU A 29 -4.26 -3.29 -14.05
N GLU A 30 -3.18 -2.52 -13.86
CA GLU A 30 -1.84 -3.06 -13.65
C GLU A 30 -1.74 -3.82 -12.32
N ILE A 31 -2.35 -3.29 -11.27
CA ILE A 31 -2.46 -3.95 -9.96
C ILE A 31 -3.26 -5.24 -10.09
N LYS A 32 -4.41 -5.22 -10.78
CA LYS A 32 -5.22 -6.42 -11.01
C LYS A 32 -4.40 -7.46 -11.77
N HIS A 33 -3.79 -7.10 -12.90
CA HIS A 33 -2.98 -8.04 -13.70
C HIS A 33 -1.90 -8.75 -12.88
N ASN A 34 -1.20 -8.04 -11.99
CA ASN A 34 -0.14 -8.61 -11.15
C ASN A 34 -0.65 -9.47 -9.97
N PHE A 35 -1.91 -9.29 -9.54
CA PHE A 35 -2.46 -9.92 -8.32
C PHE A 35 -3.66 -10.85 -8.56
N THR A 36 -4.14 -11.05 -9.80
CA THR A 36 -5.32 -11.90 -10.12
C THR A 36 -5.02 -13.41 -10.13
N LYS A 37 -4.31 -13.95 -9.12
CA LYS A 37 -4.22 -15.40 -8.88
C LYS A 37 -4.57 -15.73 -7.44
N GLY A 38 -5.87 -15.85 -7.16
CA GLY A 38 -6.40 -16.77 -6.14
C GLY A 38 -6.75 -16.23 -4.74
N ARG A 39 -6.20 -15.09 -4.27
CA ARG A 39 -6.55 -14.54 -2.94
C ARG A 39 -7.17 -13.15 -3.05
N LYS A 40 -8.28 -12.92 -2.31
CA LYS A 40 -8.86 -11.59 -2.06
C LYS A 40 -7.79 -10.74 -1.38
N SER A 41 -7.03 -10.02 -2.19
CA SER A 41 -5.92 -9.22 -1.70
C SER A 41 -6.46 -8.08 -0.85
N ILE A 42 -5.71 -7.76 0.21
CA ILE A 42 -5.89 -6.59 1.08
C ILE A 42 -6.01 -5.28 0.26
N LEU A 43 -5.61 -5.33 -1.01
CA LEU A 43 -5.74 -4.34 -2.07
C LEU A 43 -7.17 -3.84 -2.36
N GLN A 44 -8.24 -4.47 -1.88
CA GLN A 44 -9.60 -3.97 -2.18
C GLN A 44 -9.93 -2.64 -1.46
N ASP A 45 -9.20 -2.31 -0.40
CA ASP A 45 -9.45 -1.11 0.41
C ASP A 45 -8.32 -0.07 0.19
N ILE A 46 -8.71 1.10 -0.30
CA ILE A 46 -7.80 2.22 -0.59
C ILE A 46 -7.10 2.68 0.68
N GLU A 47 -7.80 2.73 1.82
CA GLU A 47 -7.22 3.15 3.09
C GLU A 47 -6.16 2.15 3.55
N LYS A 48 -6.42 0.84 3.43
CA LYS A 48 -5.45 -0.18 3.81
C LYS A 48 -4.20 -0.17 2.92
N ASN A 49 -4.38 0.09 1.63
CA ASN A 49 -3.28 0.24 0.69
C ASN A 49 -2.41 1.45 1.01
N LEU A 50 -3.04 2.59 1.26
CA LEU A 50 -2.33 3.80 1.65
C LEU A 50 -1.58 3.57 2.97
N PHE A 51 -2.24 2.93 3.95
CA PHE A 51 -1.62 2.61 5.21
C PHE A 51 -0.42 1.66 5.04
N PHE A 52 -0.54 0.64 4.18
CA PHE A 52 0.54 -0.30 3.89
C PHE A 52 1.79 0.39 3.34
N ILE A 53 1.63 1.23 2.30
CA ILE A 53 2.78 1.88 1.68
C ILE A 53 3.41 2.93 2.61
N LEU A 54 2.59 3.70 3.33
CA LEU A 54 3.11 4.67 4.30
C LEU A 54 3.82 3.98 5.46
N PHE A 55 3.29 2.85 5.93
CA PHE A 55 3.94 2.07 6.98
C PHE A 55 5.29 1.54 6.51
N TYR A 56 5.36 1.04 5.28
CA TYR A 56 6.60 0.60 4.66
C TYR A 56 7.61 1.74 4.53
N LEU A 57 7.21 2.89 4.01
CA LEU A 57 8.10 4.05 3.84
C LEU A 57 8.57 4.63 5.19
N LYS A 58 7.69 4.65 6.19
CA LYS A 58 7.99 5.26 7.49
C LYS A 58 8.92 4.41 8.35
N THR A 59 8.77 3.09 8.32
CA THR A 59 9.44 2.16 9.25
C THR A 59 10.41 1.21 8.57
N TYR A 60 10.38 1.13 7.24
CA TYR A 60 11.15 0.20 6.40
C TYR A 60 11.25 -1.22 6.99
N PRO A 61 10.10 -1.82 7.37
CA PRO A 61 10.09 -3.07 8.11
C PRO A 61 10.42 -4.25 7.19
N THR A 62 10.89 -5.34 7.78
CA THR A 62 11.08 -6.59 7.03
C THR A 62 9.75 -7.17 6.55
N TYR A 63 9.79 -8.01 5.51
CA TYR A 63 8.58 -8.62 4.96
C TYR A 63 7.85 -9.52 5.95
N ASP A 64 8.56 -10.12 6.91
CA ASP A 64 7.95 -10.94 7.98
C ASP A 64 7.13 -10.09 8.96
N VAL A 65 7.56 -8.85 9.23
CA VAL A 65 6.78 -7.88 10.04
C VAL A 65 5.55 -7.42 9.28
N LEU A 66 5.66 -7.18 7.97
CA LEU A 66 4.49 -6.86 7.13
C LEU A 66 3.48 -8.01 7.10
N GLU A 67 3.96 -9.26 7.04
CA GLU A 67 3.12 -10.45 7.14
C GLU A 67 2.35 -10.48 8.46
N ALA A 68 3.04 -10.28 9.58
CA ALA A 68 2.42 -10.29 10.90
C ALA A 68 1.39 -9.15 11.08
N VAL A 69 1.71 -7.94 10.61
CA VAL A 69 0.85 -6.75 10.78
C VAL A 69 -0.38 -6.80 9.87
N PHE A 70 -0.22 -7.24 8.62
CA PHE A 70 -1.28 -7.21 7.62
C PHE A 70 -1.95 -8.56 7.37
N LYS A 71 -1.52 -9.63 8.06
CA LYS A 71 -2.04 -11.00 7.90
C LYS A 71 -2.00 -11.46 6.44
N MET A 72 -0.87 -11.26 5.78
CA MET A 72 -0.64 -11.64 4.38
C MET A 72 0.64 -12.45 4.25
N ASP A 73 0.76 -13.31 3.24
CA ASP A 73 2.00 -14.05 3.02
C ASP A 73 3.17 -13.09 2.68
N ARG A 74 4.37 -13.39 3.19
CA ARG A 74 5.62 -12.69 2.85
C ARG A 74 5.82 -12.44 1.35
N THR A 75 5.49 -13.42 0.51
CA THR A 75 5.63 -13.29 -0.95
C THR A 75 4.67 -12.25 -1.53
N THR A 76 3.47 -12.14 -0.99
CA THR A 76 2.48 -11.12 -1.33
C THR A 76 2.96 -9.74 -0.88
N ALA A 77 3.48 -9.62 0.36
CA ALA A 77 4.05 -8.37 0.86
C ALA A 77 5.21 -7.87 -0.01
N CYS A 78 6.13 -8.76 -0.39
CA CYS A 78 7.26 -8.44 -1.27
C CYS A 78 6.79 -7.97 -2.66
N LYS A 79 5.82 -8.66 -3.27
CA LYS A 79 5.23 -8.26 -4.57
C LYS A 79 4.56 -6.88 -4.46
N LEU A 80 3.83 -6.63 -3.38
CA LEU A 80 3.15 -5.35 -3.15
C LEU A 80 4.16 -4.21 -3.04
N VAL A 81 5.18 -4.36 -2.20
CA VAL A 81 6.24 -3.35 -2.06
C VAL A 81 6.91 -3.06 -3.39
N LYS A 82 7.26 -4.10 -4.16
CA LYS A 82 7.87 -3.91 -5.50
C LYS A 82 6.94 -3.19 -6.47
N LEU A 83 5.65 -3.53 -6.46
CA LEU A 83 4.67 -2.86 -7.32
C LEU A 83 4.53 -1.39 -6.92
N TRP A 84 4.29 -1.11 -5.63
CA TRP A 84 4.16 0.26 -5.12
C TRP A 84 5.42 1.08 -5.36
N TRP A 85 6.60 0.49 -5.18
CA TRP A 85 7.86 1.15 -5.49
C TRP A 85 7.93 1.54 -6.97
N ARG A 86 7.59 0.63 -7.89
CA ARG A 86 7.55 0.92 -9.32
C ARG A 86 6.57 2.05 -9.65
N LEU A 87 5.38 2.00 -9.06
CA LEU A 87 4.32 2.98 -9.29
C LEU A 87 4.65 4.36 -8.70
N CYS A 88 5.13 4.41 -7.46
CA CYS A 88 5.59 5.66 -6.84
C CYS A 88 6.81 6.22 -7.55
N PHE A 89 7.76 5.39 -7.99
CA PHE A 89 8.95 5.86 -8.70
C PHE A 89 8.59 6.49 -10.05
N PHE A 90 7.66 5.89 -10.81
CA PHE A 90 7.23 6.44 -12.09
C PHE A 90 6.34 7.69 -11.99
N HIS A 91 5.67 7.91 -10.86
CA HIS A 91 4.68 8.97 -10.73
C HIS A 91 5.10 10.11 -9.79
N LEU A 92 6.16 9.92 -8.99
CA LEU A 92 6.65 10.90 -8.01
C LEU A 92 8.00 11.52 -8.41
N VAL A 93 8.71 10.96 -9.40
CA VAL A 93 9.93 11.55 -9.96
C VAL A 93 9.68 11.88 -11.43
N PRO A 94 9.52 13.17 -11.80
CA PRO A 94 9.47 13.60 -13.20
C PRO A 94 10.81 13.42 -13.91
#